data_AF-A0A934AUZ6-F1
#
_entry.id   AF-A0A934AUZ6-F1
#
_cell.length_a   1.000
_cell.length_b   1.000
_cell.length_c   1.000
_cell.angle_alpha   90.00
_cell.angle_beta   90.00
_cell.angle_gamma   90.00
#
_symmetry.space_group_name_H-M   'P 1'
#
loop_
_entity.id
_entity.type
_entity.pdbx_description
1 polymer ?
#
loop_
_entity_poly.entity_id
_entity_poly.type
_entity_poly.pdbx_seq_one_letter_code
_entity_poly.pdbx_strand_id
1 'polypeptide(L)'
;MKKIVVFLLACLLLVFAAPIYAQVLNPANGHYYELIQNTATWYTARDTAAGMSYNGLQGHLATITSQGENAFVLNTWPELGYSAEVWIGGSDEASEGNWQWLTNEPWAYTYWNGGEPNNADGGENCLDYKYAGWNDSPCDAQFWYLVEYEPAICTPPPSGMVAWWAGDDNAFDRSGAYDGTLMNGSTFAPGKVGQAFSFDGVNDYVDLPDGFANFTSGFTVDLWANPTASTYWARFIDFGNGPANNNIVFARETTTNNLVFEVYNGASSTGKVHAFDAITNDEWHYYAVTQDETGQVKIYKDGLPLVTTGTTGVPNNVTRVNNHIGKSDWGGDGYYAGTMDEVEIFNRALSADEIAAIYNAGSAGKCMAPSLTVNIDMPTGGTVKGGGINCPAGECSMEYKPGTAVILTATPKNSYKFRGWTGCDTVLKSRCTMHMTEDKNVTANFTGIYNISGKVVNHVGAPMTNVTVTLESVAGGGGEGCGNQCDIAAEAIAAAEISRLVVTDAYGKYKFSQLPNGNYKVTPGKIGFTFTPLNQKVQILDSHASGVNFKLVY
;
A
#
# COMPACT_ATOMS: atom_id res chain seq x y z
N MET A 1 -82.86 25.44 9.70
CA MET A 1 -81.60 25.71 8.99
C MET A 1 -80.47 24.97 9.69
N LYS A 2 -80.13 23.76 9.22
CA LYS A 2 -79.03 22.93 9.73
C LYS A 2 -77.81 23.14 8.82
N LYS A 3 -76.66 23.50 9.40
CA LYS A 3 -75.37 23.56 8.68
C LYS A 3 -74.71 22.18 8.77
N ILE A 4 -74.44 21.59 7.61
CA ILE A 4 -73.67 20.35 7.46
C ILE A 4 -72.20 20.76 7.34
N VAL A 5 -71.36 20.27 8.24
CA VAL A 5 -69.90 20.36 8.15
C VAL A 5 -69.42 19.05 7.54
N VAL A 6 -68.78 19.14 6.38
CA VAL A 6 -68.12 18.01 5.71
C VAL A 6 -66.71 17.89 6.31
N PHE A 7 -66.44 16.80 7.01
CA PHE A 7 -65.07 16.41 7.38
C PHE A 7 -64.46 15.66 6.18
N LEU A 8 -63.46 16.27 5.54
CA LEU A 8 -62.54 15.54 4.67
C LEU A 8 -61.66 14.65 5.54
N LEU A 9 -61.81 13.34 5.41
CA LEU A 9 -60.90 12.36 5.99
C LEU A 9 -59.61 12.36 5.13
N ALA A 10 -58.59 13.08 5.58
CA ALA A 10 -57.25 12.93 5.04
C ALA A 10 -56.68 11.60 5.56
N CYS A 11 -56.64 10.58 4.69
CA CYS A 11 -55.91 9.35 4.95
C CYS A 11 -54.42 9.69 4.95
N LEU A 12 -53.86 9.93 6.14
CA LEU A 12 -52.43 10.08 6.34
C LEU A 12 -51.81 8.69 6.11
N LEU A 13 -51.34 8.43 4.89
CA LEU A 13 -50.40 7.35 4.62
C LEU A 13 -49.13 7.67 5.42
N LEU A 14 -49.07 7.14 6.64
CA LEU A 14 -47.82 6.98 7.38
C LEU A 14 -46.98 5.99 6.56
N VAL A 15 -46.12 6.53 5.70
CA VAL A 15 -44.96 5.79 5.22
C VAL A 15 -44.09 5.59 6.46
N PHE A 16 -44.17 4.41 7.06
CA PHE A 16 -43.10 3.96 7.93
C PHE A 16 -41.87 3.83 7.04
N ALA A 17 -40.93 4.77 7.14
CA ALA A 17 -39.57 4.51 6.69
C ALA A 17 -39.10 3.31 7.53
N ALA A 18 -38.93 2.16 6.88
CA ALA A 18 -38.22 1.05 7.48
C ALA A 18 -36.87 1.56 8.00
N PRO A 19 -36.34 1.05 9.12
CA PRO A 19 -35.01 1.43 9.57
C PRO A 19 -34.03 1.20 8.42
N ILE A 20 -33.37 2.25 7.97
CA ILE A 20 -32.31 2.18 6.98
C ILE A 20 -31.14 1.49 7.70
N TYR A 21 -30.99 0.18 7.53
CA TYR A 21 -29.77 -0.48 7.96
C TYR A 21 -28.67 -0.05 6.98
N ALA A 22 -27.81 0.86 7.43
CA ALA A 22 -26.71 1.36 6.63
C ALA A 22 -25.74 0.23 6.26
N GLN A 23 -25.08 0.38 5.12
CA GLN A 23 -23.99 -0.49 4.69
C GLN A 23 -22.90 -0.54 5.78
N VAL A 24 -22.45 -1.74 6.14
CA VAL A 24 -21.48 -1.96 7.23
C VAL A 24 -20.13 -2.37 6.63
N LEU A 25 -19.09 -1.60 6.93
CA LEU A 25 -17.71 -1.91 6.54
C LEU A 25 -17.18 -3.09 7.36
N ASN A 26 -16.65 -4.11 6.68
CA ASN A 26 -15.77 -5.08 7.31
C ASN A 26 -14.32 -4.57 7.21
N PRO A 27 -13.70 -4.11 8.31
CA PRO A 27 -12.35 -3.54 8.26
C PRO A 27 -11.27 -4.58 7.92
N ALA A 28 -11.57 -5.88 8.00
CA ALA A 28 -10.60 -6.94 7.76
C ALA A 28 -10.36 -7.21 6.26
N ASN A 29 -11.37 -6.99 5.41
CA ASN A 29 -11.27 -7.19 3.97
C ASN A 29 -11.56 -5.91 3.15
N GLY A 30 -12.14 -4.87 3.77
CA GLY A 30 -12.44 -3.60 3.12
C GLY A 30 -13.77 -3.57 2.36
N HIS A 31 -14.53 -4.66 2.37
CA HIS A 31 -15.83 -4.78 1.70
C HIS A 31 -16.93 -4.14 2.58
N TYR A 32 -17.97 -3.60 1.94
CA TYR A 32 -19.19 -3.18 2.62
C TYR A 32 -20.27 -4.25 2.45
N TYR A 33 -21.10 -4.44 3.48
CA TYR A 33 -22.19 -5.40 3.45
C TYR A 33 -23.53 -4.74 3.80
N GLU A 34 -24.61 -5.22 3.19
CA GLU A 34 -25.96 -4.74 3.43
C GLU A 34 -26.96 -5.89 3.44
N LEU A 35 -27.68 -6.06 4.56
CA LEU A 35 -28.77 -7.03 4.65
C LEU A 35 -30.06 -6.46 4.07
N ILE A 36 -30.54 -7.05 2.99
CA ILE A 36 -31.79 -6.64 2.35
C ILE A 36 -32.94 -7.51 2.85
N GLN A 37 -33.79 -6.91 3.69
CA GLN A 37 -34.93 -7.58 4.35
C GLN A 37 -36.18 -7.68 3.44
N ASN A 38 -35.98 -7.85 2.14
CA ASN A 38 -37.03 -8.11 1.16
C ASN A 38 -36.83 -9.50 0.57
N THR A 39 -37.90 -10.28 0.48
CA THR A 39 -37.81 -11.63 -0.08
C THR A 39 -37.69 -11.60 -1.59
N ALA A 40 -36.76 -12.38 -2.13
CA ALA A 40 -36.53 -12.54 -3.57
C ALA A 40 -36.11 -13.98 -3.88
N THR A 41 -36.27 -14.41 -5.14
CA THR A 41 -35.56 -15.60 -5.64
C THR A 41 -34.07 -15.33 -5.68
N TRP A 42 -33.23 -16.36 -5.68
CA TRP A 42 -31.78 -16.18 -5.78
C TRP A 42 -31.40 -15.39 -7.05
N TYR A 43 -32.04 -15.68 -8.19
CA TYR A 43 -31.85 -14.92 -9.44
C TYR A 43 -32.24 -13.44 -9.32
N THR A 44 -33.38 -13.16 -8.70
CA THR A 44 -33.85 -11.78 -8.52
C THR A 44 -32.93 -11.02 -7.56
N ALA A 45 -32.48 -11.67 -6.49
CA ALA A 45 -31.55 -11.12 -5.53
C ALA A 45 -30.19 -10.82 -6.18
N ARG A 46 -29.65 -11.75 -6.98
CA ARG A 46 -28.43 -11.58 -7.77
C ARG A 46 -28.53 -10.38 -8.71
N ASP A 47 -29.56 -10.33 -9.54
CA ASP A 47 -29.72 -9.27 -10.54
C ASP A 47 -29.99 -7.91 -9.89
N THR A 48 -30.68 -7.90 -8.75
CA THR A 48 -30.89 -6.66 -7.97
C THR A 48 -29.58 -6.19 -7.35
N ALA A 49 -28.82 -7.07 -6.67
CA ALA A 49 -27.53 -6.75 -6.09
C ALA A 49 -26.55 -6.23 -7.15
N ALA A 50 -26.52 -6.85 -8.33
CA ALA A 50 -25.74 -6.41 -9.50
C ALA A 50 -26.18 -5.05 -10.07
N GLY A 51 -27.35 -4.53 -9.69
CA GLY A 51 -27.80 -3.17 -10.03
C GLY A 51 -27.56 -2.15 -8.92
N MET A 52 -27.14 -2.59 -7.73
CA MET A 52 -26.89 -1.72 -6.58
C MET A 52 -25.48 -1.16 -6.60
N SER A 53 -25.31 0.05 -6.08
CA SER A 53 -23.99 0.64 -5.87
C SER A 53 -23.95 1.40 -4.56
N TYR A 54 -22.77 1.39 -3.93
CA TYR A 54 -22.51 2.14 -2.71
C TYR A 54 -21.15 2.80 -2.83
N ASN A 55 -21.07 4.13 -2.70
CA ASN A 55 -19.85 4.91 -2.94
C ASN A 55 -19.17 4.63 -4.30
N GLY A 56 -19.95 4.33 -5.34
CA GLY A 56 -19.43 3.96 -6.67
C GLY A 56 -18.95 2.50 -6.79
N LEU A 57 -19.03 1.72 -5.72
CA LEU A 57 -18.70 0.30 -5.69
C LEU A 57 -19.90 -0.51 -6.16
N GLN A 58 -19.64 -1.45 -7.08
CA GLN A 58 -20.66 -2.32 -7.64
C GLN A 58 -21.04 -3.42 -6.63
N GLY A 59 -22.33 -3.57 -6.36
CA GLY A 59 -22.83 -4.63 -5.49
C GLY A 59 -22.93 -5.99 -6.19
N HIS A 60 -22.87 -7.05 -5.40
CA HIS A 60 -23.25 -8.42 -5.77
C HIS A 60 -23.76 -9.18 -4.54
N LEU A 61 -24.34 -10.38 -4.70
CA LEU A 61 -24.63 -11.21 -3.53
C LEU A 61 -23.34 -11.61 -2.84
N ALA A 62 -23.32 -11.52 -1.51
CA ALA A 62 -22.10 -11.67 -0.73
C ALA A 62 -21.41 -13.02 -0.96
N THR A 63 -20.09 -12.99 -1.10
CA THR A 63 -19.21 -14.14 -1.09
C THR A 63 -18.54 -14.22 0.27
N ILE A 64 -18.39 -15.44 0.78
CA ILE A 64 -17.85 -15.65 2.13
C ILE A 64 -16.66 -16.60 1.99
N THR A 65 -15.47 -16.03 1.87
CA THR A 65 -14.23 -16.70 1.49
C THR A 65 -13.32 -17.02 2.68
N SER A 66 -13.66 -16.54 3.88
CA SER A 66 -12.88 -16.80 5.08
C SER A 66 -13.70 -16.97 6.36
N GLN A 67 -13.10 -17.63 7.37
CA GLN A 67 -13.70 -17.74 8.70
C GLN A 67 -13.93 -16.37 9.37
N GLY A 68 -13.00 -15.42 9.17
CA GLY A 68 -13.07 -14.09 9.78
C GLY A 68 -14.24 -13.28 9.22
N GLU A 69 -14.45 -13.35 7.91
CA GLU A 69 -15.57 -12.73 7.21
C GLU A 69 -16.91 -13.35 7.60
N ASN A 70 -17.00 -14.69 7.64
CA ASN A 70 -18.19 -15.39 8.11
C ASN A 70 -18.57 -14.97 9.56
N ALA A 71 -17.56 -14.86 10.43
CA ALA A 71 -17.77 -14.40 11.80
C ALA A 71 -18.21 -12.93 11.85
N PHE A 72 -17.64 -12.06 11.01
CA PHE A 72 -18.06 -10.66 10.90
C PHE A 72 -19.55 -10.56 10.50
N VAL A 73 -19.96 -11.28 9.45
CA VAL A 73 -21.34 -11.26 8.94
C VAL A 73 -22.33 -11.71 10.02
N LEU A 74 -22.08 -12.85 10.66
CA LEU A 74 -22.97 -13.38 11.72
C LEU A 74 -22.99 -12.53 12.99
N ASN A 75 -21.90 -11.83 13.32
CA ASN A 75 -21.88 -10.91 14.47
C ASN A 75 -22.58 -9.59 14.16
N THR A 76 -22.51 -9.12 12.91
CA THR A 76 -23.15 -7.88 12.46
C THR A 76 -24.67 -8.04 12.38
N TRP A 77 -25.13 -9.20 11.89
CA TRP A 77 -26.55 -9.56 11.82
C TRP A 77 -26.81 -10.91 12.51
N PRO A 78 -26.92 -10.94 13.85
CA PRO A 78 -27.19 -12.16 14.61
C PRO A 78 -28.51 -12.86 14.23
N GLU A 79 -29.40 -12.18 13.53
CA GLU A 79 -30.66 -12.70 13.01
C GLU A 79 -30.51 -13.59 11.75
N LEU A 80 -29.34 -13.57 11.09
CA LEU A 80 -29.06 -14.30 9.84
C LEU A 80 -29.30 -15.81 9.99
N GLY A 81 -30.19 -16.36 9.16
CA GLY A 81 -30.56 -17.76 9.16
C GLY A 81 -31.43 -18.20 10.34
N TYR A 82 -31.71 -17.34 11.33
CA TYR A 82 -32.63 -17.64 12.44
C TYR A 82 -34.00 -17.01 12.26
N SER A 83 -34.04 -15.71 11.91
CA SER A 83 -35.30 -14.98 11.72
C SER A 83 -35.82 -15.07 10.29
N ALA A 84 -34.90 -15.24 9.34
CA ALA A 84 -35.17 -15.51 7.94
C ALA A 84 -33.95 -16.22 7.34
N GLU A 85 -34.18 -17.10 6.37
CA GLU A 85 -33.13 -17.61 5.48
C GLU A 85 -32.65 -16.46 4.58
N VAL A 86 -31.37 -16.45 4.24
CA VAL A 86 -30.73 -15.32 3.55
C VAL A 86 -29.80 -15.80 2.43
N TRP A 87 -30.07 -15.38 1.20
CA TRP A 87 -29.24 -15.70 0.05
C TRP A 87 -27.85 -15.06 0.14
N ILE A 88 -26.86 -15.84 -0.28
CA ILE A 88 -25.49 -15.42 -0.57
C ILE A 88 -25.06 -15.95 -1.94
N GLY A 89 -23.94 -15.48 -2.47
CA GLY A 89 -23.60 -15.54 -3.89
C GLY A 89 -23.11 -16.89 -4.43
N GLY A 90 -23.26 -17.98 -3.68
CA GLY A 90 -22.82 -19.32 -4.07
C GLY A 90 -23.89 -20.09 -4.84
N SER A 91 -23.48 -20.86 -5.85
CA SER A 91 -24.36 -21.81 -6.56
C SER A 91 -23.55 -22.97 -7.13
N ASP A 92 -24.16 -24.14 -7.28
CA ASP A 92 -23.61 -25.28 -8.02
C ASP A 92 -24.49 -25.70 -9.22
N GLU A 93 -25.45 -24.86 -9.64
CA GLU A 93 -26.35 -25.11 -10.79
C GLU A 93 -25.59 -25.52 -12.08
N ALA A 94 -24.37 -25.02 -12.27
CA ALA A 94 -23.53 -25.37 -13.42
C ALA A 94 -23.08 -26.84 -13.41
N SER A 95 -22.86 -27.41 -12.22
CA SER A 95 -22.48 -28.79 -12.01
C SER A 95 -22.68 -29.15 -10.55
N GLU A 96 -23.70 -29.97 -10.29
CA GLU A 96 -23.99 -30.57 -8.99
C GLU A 96 -22.74 -30.95 -8.18
N GLY A 97 -22.66 -30.46 -6.95
CA GLY A 97 -21.56 -30.69 -6.01
C GLY A 97 -20.29 -29.86 -6.28
N ASN A 98 -20.23 -29.12 -7.38
CA ASN A 98 -19.13 -28.20 -7.71
C ASN A 98 -19.56 -26.75 -7.51
N TRP A 99 -19.56 -26.32 -6.25
CA TRP A 99 -19.93 -24.98 -5.85
C TRP A 99 -18.98 -23.89 -6.37
N GLN A 100 -19.56 -22.78 -6.79
CA GLN A 100 -18.87 -21.61 -7.30
C GLN A 100 -19.48 -20.33 -6.74
N TRP A 101 -18.62 -19.34 -6.48
CA TRP A 101 -19.05 -17.96 -6.23
C TRP A 101 -19.36 -17.28 -7.55
N LEU A 102 -20.39 -16.42 -7.57
CA LEU A 102 -20.71 -15.58 -8.72
C LEU A 102 -19.55 -14.65 -9.15
N THR A 103 -18.62 -14.34 -8.24
CA THR A 103 -17.44 -13.47 -8.46
C THR A 103 -16.28 -14.23 -9.11
N ASN A 104 -16.36 -15.57 -9.20
CA ASN A 104 -15.26 -16.47 -9.58
C ASN A 104 -14.09 -16.54 -8.58
N GLU A 105 -14.29 -16.08 -7.34
CA GLU A 105 -13.32 -16.29 -6.28
C GLU A 105 -13.13 -17.79 -5.97
N PRO A 106 -11.95 -18.20 -5.44
CA PRO A 106 -11.73 -19.59 -5.07
C PRO A 106 -12.72 -20.09 -4.00
N TRP A 107 -13.37 -21.23 -4.24
CA TRP A 107 -14.21 -21.91 -3.25
C TRP A 107 -13.36 -22.66 -2.20
N ALA A 108 -12.64 -21.90 -1.37
CA ALA A 108 -11.63 -22.41 -0.43
C ALA A 108 -12.13 -22.56 1.02
N TYR A 109 -13.23 -21.89 1.37
CA TYR A 109 -13.84 -21.89 2.70
C TYR A 109 -15.28 -22.39 2.61
N THR A 110 -15.71 -23.18 3.60
CA THR A 110 -17.09 -23.64 3.72
C THR A 110 -17.59 -23.53 5.15
N TYR A 111 -18.89 -23.30 5.28
CA TYR A 111 -19.56 -23.21 6.58
C TYR A 111 -20.91 -23.94 6.60
N TRP A 112 -20.96 -25.10 5.94
CA TRP A 112 -22.14 -25.96 5.85
C TRP A 112 -22.68 -26.38 7.21
N ASN A 113 -24.01 -26.41 7.33
CA ASN A 113 -24.67 -27.09 8.44
C ASN A 113 -24.39 -28.60 8.40
N GLY A 114 -24.57 -29.25 9.55
CA GLY A 114 -24.43 -30.70 9.63
C GLY A 114 -25.45 -31.40 8.75
N GLY A 115 -24.98 -32.00 7.64
CA GLY A 115 -25.83 -32.66 6.66
C GLY A 115 -25.85 -31.98 5.29
N GLU A 116 -25.36 -30.73 5.20
CA GLU A 116 -25.34 -29.93 3.98
C GLU A 116 -23.98 -29.96 3.25
N PRO A 117 -23.95 -29.70 1.94
CA PRO A 117 -25.10 -29.57 1.06
C PRO A 117 -25.73 -30.94 0.77
N ASN A 118 -27.05 -31.02 0.74
CA ASN A 118 -27.77 -32.30 0.67
C ASN A 118 -28.49 -32.54 -0.67
N ASN A 119 -28.65 -31.49 -1.48
CA ASN A 119 -29.39 -31.46 -2.73
C ASN A 119 -30.78 -32.12 -2.62
N ALA A 120 -31.63 -31.59 -1.72
CA ALA A 120 -32.92 -32.20 -1.46
C ALA A 120 -33.76 -32.27 -2.74
N ASP A 121 -34.33 -33.45 -2.99
CA ASP A 121 -35.12 -33.75 -4.18
C ASP A 121 -34.43 -33.46 -5.54
N GLY A 122 -33.10 -33.25 -5.55
CA GLY A 122 -32.31 -33.01 -6.75
C GLY A 122 -32.46 -31.61 -7.35
N GLY A 123 -32.90 -30.62 -6.56
CA GLY A 123 -33.22 -29.27 -7.03
C GLY A 123 -32.62 -28.11 -6.22
N GLU A 124 -31.78 -28.38 -5.22
CA GLU A 124 -31.20 -27.34 -4.37
C GLU A 124 -29.82 -26.94 -4.91
N ASN A 125 -29.72 -25.75 -5.49
CA ASN A 125 -28.53 -25.33 -6.24
C ASN A 125 -27.98 -23.95 -5.82
N CYS A 126 -28.61 -23.30 -4.83
CA CYS A 126 -28.32 -21.92 -4.45
C CYS A 126 -28.03 -21.81 -2.95
N LEU A 127 -26.97 -21.08 -2.60
CA LEU A 127 -26.45 -20.99 -1.24
C LEU A 127 -27.23 -19.98 -0.40
N ASP A 128 -27.65 -20.39 0.79
CA ASP A 128 -28.25 -19.53 1.80
C ASP A 128 -27.66 -19.74 3.20
N TYR A 129 -27.83 -18.75 4.07
CA TYR A 129 -27.70 -18.92 5.51
C TYR A 129 -29.00 -19.43 6.12
N LYS A 130 -28.91 -20.56 6.82
CA LYS A 130 -29.98 -21.21 7.59
C LYS A 130 -29.45 -21.71 8.92
N TYR A 131 -30.14 -21.43 10.02
CA TYR A 131 -29.72 -21.75 11.38
C TYR A 131 -28.28 -21.29 11.73
N ALA A 132 -27.86 -20.16 11.16
CA ALA A 132 -26.50 -19.62 11.22
C ALA A 132 -25.39 -20.54 10.69
N GLY A 133 -25.70 -21.42 9.76
CA GLY A 133 -24.76 -22.11 8.89
C GLY A 133 -25.23 -22.07 7.43
N TRP A 134 -24.48 -22.66 6.52
CA TRP A 134 -24.86 -22.70 5.11
C TRP A 134 -25.78 -23.88 4.80
N ASN A 135 -26.68 -23.63 3.86
CA ASN A 135 -27.62 -24.59 3.30
C ASN A 135 -27.67 -24.38 1.78
N ASP A 136 -27.90 -25.47 1.03
CA ASP A 136 -28.31 -25.39 -0.36
C ASP A 136 -29.83 -25.41 -0.42
N SER A 137 -30.42 -24.48 -1.17
CA SER A 137 -31.86 -24.35 -1.31
C SER A 137 -32.28 -24.28 -2.78
N PRO A 138 -33.56 -24.55 -3.09
CA PRO A 138 -34.11 -24.32 -4.42
C PRO A 138 -33.98 -22.84 -4.77
N CYS A 139 -33.37 -22.52 -5.91
CA CYS A 139 -33.06 -21.14 -6.31
C CYS A 139 -34.30 -20.24 -6.48
N ASP A 140 -35.50 -20.81 -6.59
CA ASP A 140 -36.78 -20.12 -6.69
C ASP A 140 -37.45 -19.85 -5.33
N ALA A 141 -36.87 -20.31 -4.22
CA ALA A 141 -37.31 -19.96 -2.88
C ALA A 141 -37.20 -18.44 -2.61
N GLN A 142 -37.98 -17.93 -1.65
CA GLN A 142 -38.15 -16.50 -1.41
C GLN A 142 -37.51 -16.10 -0.08
N PHE A 143 -36.29 -15.59 -0.14
CA PHE A 143 -35.49 -15.26 1.05
C PHE A 143 -34.99 -13.82 1.02
N TRP A 144 -34.62 -13.30 2.19
CA TRP A 144 -33.81 -12.08 2.27
C TRP A 144 -32.46 -12.34 1.59
N TYR A 145 -31.64 -11.31 1.41
CA TYR A 145 -30.34 -11.49 0.78
C TYR A 145 -29.30 -10.52 1.32
N LEU A 146 -28.05 -10.98 1.36
CA LEU A 146 -26.92 -10.19 1.78
C LEU A 146 -26.20 -9.67 0.53
N VAL A 147 -26.10 -8.35 0.41
CA VAL A 147 -25.32 -7.70 -0.64
C VAL A 147 -23.95 -7.38 -0.09
N GLU A 148 -22.94 -7.59 -0.92
CA GLU A 148 -21.57 -7.18 -0.71
C GLU A 148 -21.17 -6.19 -1.80
N TYR A 149 -20.40 -5.19 -1.39
CA TYR A 149 -19.77 -4.24 -2.29
C TYR A 149 -18.26 -4.44 -2.16
N GLU A 150 -17.63 -4.81 -3.28
CA GLU A 150 -16.18 -5.00 -3.41
C GLU A 150 -15.42 -3.81 -2.82
N PRO A 151 -14.24 -4.01 -2.21
CA PRO A 151 -13.45 -2.91 -1.70
C PRO A 151 -13.10 -2.03 -2.88
N ALA A 152 -13.07 -0.73 -2.64
CA ALA A 152 -12.46 0.15 -3.60
C ALA A 152 -11.03 -0.34 -3.84
N ILE A 153 -10.71 -0.78 -5.05
CA ILE A 153 -9.31 -0.92 -5.43
C ILE A 153 -8.83 0.51 -5.63
N CYS A 154 -7.68 0.83 -5.05
CA CYS A 154 -7.07 2.14 -5.27
C CYS A 154 -7.00 2.43 -6.78
N THR A 155 -7.15 3.69 -7.17
CA THR A 155 -7.00 4.06 -8.59
C THR A 155 -5.54 4.45 -8.89
N PRO A 156 -4.95 4.06 -10.03
CA PRO A 156 -3.63 4.57 -10.40
C PRO A 156 -3.63 6.10 -10.48
N PRO A 157 -2.60 6.79 -9.94
CA PRO A 157 -2.47 8.23 -10.09
C PRO A 157 -2.50 8.64 -11.57
N PRO A 158 -3.38 9.56 -11.99
CA PRO A 158 -3.41 10.02 -13.37
C PRO A 158 -2.09 10.69 -13.77
N SER A 159 -1.78 10.64 -15.06
CA SER A 159 -0.60 11.35 -15.59
C SER A 159 -0.74 12.86 -15.43
N GLY A 160 0.39 13.58 -15.38
CA GLY A 160 0.39 15.04 -15.24
C GLY A 160 0.19 15.55 -13.81
N MET A 161 0.29 14.67 -12.80
CA MET A 161 0.33 15.05 -11.39
C MET A 161 1.54 15.93 -11.11
N VAL A 162 1.29 17.07 -10.47
CA VAL A 162 2.28 18.10 -10.09
C VAL A 162 2.58 18.04 -8.60
N ALA A 163 1.57 17.79 -7.78
CA ALA A 163 1.67 17.66 -6.34
C ALA A 163 0.50 16.82 -5.80
N TRP A 164 0.75 16.07 -4.72
CA TRP A 164 -0.26 15.31 -3.98
C TRP A 164 0.05 15.32 -2.48
N TRP A 165 -0.80 15.99 -1.72
CA TRP A 165 -0.73 16.00 -0.25
C TRP A 165 -1.86 15.15 0.32
N ALA A 166 -1.52 13.93 0.72
CA ALA A 166 -2.49 12.99 1.30
C ALA A 166 -3.00 13.47 2.68
N GLY A 167 -2.14 14.08 3.51
CA GLY A 167 -2.52 14.43 4.88
C GLY A 167 -2.40 13.27 5.88
N ASP A 168 -1.65 12.23 5.53
CA ASP A 168 -1.35 11.09 6.40
C ASP A 168 -0.21 11.39 7.39
N ASP A 169 -0.52 12.02 8.54
CA ASP A 169 0.44 12.37 9.62
C ASP A 169 1.54 13.38 9.23
N ASN A 170 1.60 13.81 7.98
CA ASN A 170 2.57 14.78 7.48
C ASN A 170 1.98 15.62 6.35
N ALA A 171 2.66 16.70 6.02
CA ALA A 171 2.31 17.58 4.91
C ALA A 171 3.23 17.38 3.69
N PHE A 172 3.87 16.21 3.55
CA PHE A 172 4.75 15.94 2.43
C PHE A 172 3.98 15.80 1.12
N ASP A 173 4.60 16.24 0.04
CA ASP A 173 4.11 16.03 -1.31
C ASP A 173 4.57 14.65 -1.77
N ARG A 174 3.63 13.73 -1.97
CA ARG A 174 3.91 12.36 -2.44
C ARG A 174 4.46 12.31 -3.87
N SER A 175 4.35 13.41 -4.64
CA SER A 175 5.04 13.52 -5.94
C SER A 175 6.50 14.00 -5.81
N GLY A 176 6.88 14.51 -4.64
CA GLY A 176 8.26 14.73 -4.19
C GLY A 176 8.86 16.11 -4.44
N ALA A 177 8.08 17.14 -4.78
CA ALA A 177 8.61 18.46 -5.16
C ALA A 177 8.16 19.63 -4.28
N TYR A 178 7.00 19.51 -3.62
CA TYR A 178 6.33 20.64 -2.96
C TYR A 178 5.87 20.33 -1.53
N ASP A 179 6.77 19.76 -0.70
CA ASP A 179 6.47 19.47 0.71
C ASP A 179 5.93 20.71 1.44
N GLY A 180 4.77 20.54 2.06
CA GLY A 180 4.09 21.56 2.84
C GLY A 180 4.59 21.65 4.27
N THR A 181 4.26 22.78 4.92
CA THR A 181 4.52 23.02 6.34
C THR A 181 3.21 23.34 7.05
N LEU A 182 2.90 22.58 8.10
CA LEU A 182 1.75 22.85 8.97
C LEU A 182 1.96 24.15 9.75
N MET A 183 0.97 25.03 9.75
CA MET A 183 1.05 26.34 10.39
C MET A 183 0.04 26.47 11.52
N ASN A 184 0.47 27.20 12.56
CA ASN A 184 -0.36 27.70 13.66
C ASN A 184 -1.12 26.69 14.54
N GLY A 185 -0.92 25.39 14.34
CA GLY A 185 -1.58 24.38 15.15
C GLY A 185 -2.36 23.36 14.33
N SER A 186 -2.43 23.51 13.00
CA SER A 186 -3.06 22.53 12.12
C SER A 186 -2.55 21.12 12.40
N THR A 187 -3.46 20.17 12.55
CA THR A 187 -3.16 18.77 12.91
C THR A 187 -3.71 17.79 11.87
N PHE A 188 -3.81 16.52 12.24
CA PHE A 188 -4.44 15.47 11.46
C PHE A 188 -5.64 14.88 12.20
N ALA A 189 -6.59 14.33 11.44
CA ALA A 189 -7.78 13.63 11.94
C ALA A 189 -8.13 12.48 10.99
N PRO A 190 -9.04 11.56 11.35
CA PRO A 190 -9.50 10.52 10.42
C PRO A 190 -10.00 11.11 9.10
N GLY A 191 -9.42 10.65 7.99
CA GLY A 191 -9.69 11.13 6.65
C GLY A 191 -10.75 10.33 5.91
N LYS A 192 -10.97 10.68 4.65
CA LYS A 192 -11.67 9.82 3.70
C LYS A 192 -10.78 8.63 3.30
N VAL A 193 -9.49 8.90 3.09
CA VAL A 193 -8.41 7.95 2.82
C VAL A 193 -7.40 8.10 3.95
N GLY A 194 -7.23 7.10 4.80
CA GLY A 194 -6.27 7.19 5.91
C GLY A 194 -6.56 8.37 6.87
N GLN A 195 -5.65 9.34 6.93
CA GLN A 195 -5.81 10.58 7.70
C GLN A 195 -5.85 11.81 6.81
N ALA A 196 -6.44 12.88 7.34
CA ALA A 196 -6.65 14.14 6.66
C ALA A 196 -6.04 15.30 7.44
N PHE A 197 -5.70 16.39 6.76
CA PHE A 197 -5.45 17.67 7.41
C PHE A 197 -6.67 18.12 8.20
N SER A 198 -6.47 18.65 9.39
CA SER A 198 -7.51 19.21 10.26
C SER A 198 -7.21 20.67 10.58
N PHE A 199 -8.21 21.52 10.33
CA PHE A 199 -8.12 22.97 10.47
C PHE A 199 -9.21 23.47 11.40
N ASP A 200 -8.83 24.29 12.38
CA ASP A 200 -9.73 24.80 13.42
C ASP A 200 -10.63 25.98 13.00
N GLY A 201 -10.42 26.54 11.80
CA GLY A 201 -11.17 27.70 11.30
C GLY A 201 -10.72 29.06 11.83
N VAL A 202 -9.64 29.11 12.63
CA VAL A 202 -9.14 30.34 13.26
C VAL A 202 -7.91 30.86 12.52
N ASN A 203 -6.86 30.05 12.40
CA ASN A 203 -5.61 30.45 11.75
C ASN A 203 -4.77 29.28 11.20
N ASP A 204 -5.31 28.06 11.21
CA ASP A 204 -4.66 26.86 10.70
C ASP A 204 -4.63 26.83 9.18
N TYR A 205 -3.48 26.42 8.62
CA TYR A 205 -3.31 26.18 7.17
C TYR A 205 -2.05 25.37 6.89
N VAL A 206 -1.89 24.90 5.64
CA VAL A 206 -0.63 24.35 5.14
C VAL A 206 0.03 25.38 4.24
N ASP A 207 1.26 25.75 4.57
CA ASP A 207 2.12 26.62 3.76
C ASP A 207 2.90 25.78 2.75
N LEU A 208 2.91 26.19 1.49
CA LEU A 208 3.58 25.46 0.40
C LEU A 208 4.72 26.30 -0.20
N PRO A 209 5.80 25.65 -0.69
CA PRO A 209 6.96 26.35 -1.22
C PRO A 209 6.66 27.08 -2.55
N ASP A 210 7.62 27.89 -2.98
CA ASP A 210 7.60 28.56 -4.28
C ASP A 210 7.43 27.54 -5.42
N GLY A 211 6.55 27.82 -6.37
CA GLY A 211 6.24 26.82 -7.39
C GLY A 211 5.06 27.16 -8.28
N PHE A 212 4.37 26.08 -8.71
CA PHE A 212 3.11 26.10 -9.45
C PHE A 212 3.15 27.03 -10.67
N ALA A 213 4.27 27.02 -11.39
CA ALA A 213 4.51 28.05 -12.40
C ALA A 213 3.68 27.82 -13.67
N ASN A 214 3.69 26.60 -14.22
CA ASN A 214 3.23 26.36 -15.57
C ASN A 214 1.97 25.46 -15.63
N PHE A 215 0.85 26.09 -15.99
CA PHE A 215 -0.43 25.44 -16.27
C PHE A 215 -0.96 25.80 -17.67
N THR A 216 -0.09 26.13 -18.62
CA THR A 216 -0.51 26.55 -19.97
C THR A 216 -1.16 25.45 -20.79
N SER A 217 -0.97 24.18 -20.38
CA SER A 217 -1.58 22.99 -20.98
C SER A 217 -2.84 22.53 -20.24
N GLY A 218 -3.35 23.37 -19.34
CA GLY A 218 -4.48 23.09 -18.48
C GLY A 218 -4.09 22.89 -17.02
N PHE A 219 -5.11 22.71 -16.20
CA PHE A 219 -5.01 22.63 -14.76
C PHE A 219 -6.11 21.71 -14.23
N THR A 220 -5.80 20.91 -13.21
CA THR A 220 -6.83 20.29 -12.36
C THR A 220 -6.44 20.47 -10.91
N VAL A 221 -7.43 20.76 -10.07
CA VAL A 221 -7.35 20.55 -8.62
C VAL A 221 -8.47 19.60 -8.23
N ASP A 222 -8.14 18.60 -7.41
CA ASP A 222 -9.13 17.78 -6.71
C ASP A 222 -8.73 17.52 -5.26
N LEU A 223 -9.74 17.21 -4.45
CA LEU A 223 -9.60 16.88 -3.04
C LEU A 223 -10.90 16.28 -2.48
N TRP A 224 -10.75 15.53 -1.39
CA TRP A 224 -11.84 15.27 -0.45
C TRP A 224 -11.91 16.39 0.59
N ALA A 225 -13.10 16.87 0.91
CA ALA A 225 -13.31 17.86 1.97
C ALA A 225 -14.54 17.56 2.82
N ASN A 226 -14.44 17.93 4.09
CA ASN A 226 -15.53 17.97 5.05
C ASN A 226 -15.47 19.30 5.83
N PRO A 227 -16.02 20.40 5.28
CA PRO A 227 -16.05 21.69 5.96
C PRO A 227 -17.02 21.64 7.14
N THR A 228 -16.65 22.22 8.29
CA THR A 228 -17.51 22.28 9.49
C THR A 228 -18.11 23.67 9.73
N ALA A 229 -17.73 24.66 8.91
CA ALA A 229 -18.28 26.00 8.96
C ALA A 229 -18.30 26.67 7.58
N SER A 230 -19.23 27.62 7.42
CA SER A 230 -19.33 28.48 6.24
C SER A 230 -18.57 29.79 6.45
N THR A 231 -17.26 29.68 6.69
CA THR A 231 -16.38 30.85 6.89
C THR A 231 -16.27 31.68 5.61
N TYR A 232 -16.17 33.00 5.78
CA TYR A 232 -16.20 33.95 4.66
C TYR A 232 -15.00 33.73 3.74
N TRP A 233 -15.24 33.32 2.48
CA TRP A 233 -14.18 33.07 1.48
C TRP A 233 -13.13 32.04 1.89
N ALA A 234 -13.53 31.04 2.68
CA ALA A 234 -12.66 29.93 3.03
C ALA A 234 -12.08 29.25 1.78
N ARG A 235 -10.76 29.10 1.74
CA ARG A 235 -10.04 28.47 0.63
C ARG A 235 -9.93 26.97 0.86
N PHE A 236 -10.14 26.21 -0.20
CA PHE A 236 -9.53 24.88 -0.29
C PHE A 236 -8.06 25.06 -0.66
N ILE A 237 -7.79 25.80 -1.75
CA ILE A 237 -6.44 26.25 -2.14
C ILE A 237 -6.43 27.72 -2.58
N ASP A 238 -5.28 28.37 -2.43
CA ASP A 238 -4.95 29.68 -3.00
C ASP A 238 -3.46 29.74 -3.34
N PHE A 239 -3.13 29.75 -4.64
CA PHE A 239 -1.75 29.82 -5.13
C PHE A 239 -1.52 31.13 -5.85
N GLY A 240 -0.65 32.00 -5.34
CA GLY A 240 -0.44 33.33 -5.91
C GLY A 240 0.86 34.00 -5.49
N ASN A 241 0.89 35.32 -5.68
CA ASN A 241 2.00 36.21 -5.32
C ASN A 241 1.49 37.33 -4.39
N GLY A 242 0.50 37.01 -3.55
CA GLY A 242 -0.24 37.94 -2.73
C GLY A 242 -1.64 38.24 -3.30
N PRO A 243 -2.44 39.05 -2.58
CA PRO A 243 -3.84 39.27 -2.92
C PRO A 243 -3.99 39.89 -4.30
N ALA A 244 -4.84 39.27 -5.12
CA ALA A 244 -5.11 39.63 -6.51
C ALA A 244 -3.85 39.67 -7.38
N ASN A 245 -2.86 38.81 -7.14
CA ASN A 245 -1.62 38.77 -7.89
C ASN A 245 -1.33 37.34 -8.38
N ASN A 246 -1.78 37.04 -9.59
CA ASN A 246 -1.61 35.73 -10.24
C ASN A 246 -2.21 34.53 -9.48
N ASN A 247 -3.20 34.78 -8.60
CA ASN A 247 -3.87 33.75 -7.79
C ASN A 247 -4.60 32.71 -8.65
N ILE A 248 -4.51 31.45 -8.25
CA ILE A 248 -5.40 30.35 -8.65
C ILE A 248 -6.19 29.98 -7.40
N VAL A 249 -7.49 30.19 -7.45
CA VAL A 249 -8.36 30.13 -6.27
C VAL A 249 -9.39 29.03 -6.45
N PHE A 250 -9.45 28.14 -5.47
CA PHE A 250 -10.55 27.18 -5.31
C PHE A 250 -11.12 27.29 -3.90
N ALA A 251 -12.38 27.73 -3.79
CA ALA A 251 -12.90 28.24 -2.52
C ALA A 251 -14.42 28.13 -2.38
N ARG A 252 -14.90 28.39 -1.17
CA ARG A 252 -16.26 28.83 -0.91
C ARG A 252 -16.44 30.29 -1.32
N GLU A 253 -17.57 30.65 -1.92
CA GLU A 253 -17.90 32.06 -2.17
C GLU A 253 -18.58 32.71 -0.95
N THR A 254 -17.92 33.71 -0.35
CA THR A 254 -18.42 34.40 0.85
C THR A 254 -18.79 33.39 1.95
N THR A 255 -19.99 33.46 2.53
CA THR A 255 -20.52 32.48 3.50
C THR A 255 -21.60 31.56 2.89
N THR A 256 -21.69 31.48 1.56
CA THR A 256 -22.67 30.64 0.86
C THR A 256 -22.20 29.20 0.72
N ASN A 257 -23.04 28.31 0.18
CA ASN A 257 -22.65 26.96 -0.24
C ASN A 257 -22.13 26.89 -1.68
N ASN A 258 -21.89 28.03 -2.33
CA ASN A 258 -21.36 28.03 -3.69
C ASN A 258 -19.87 27.68 -3.67
N LEU A 259 -19.51 26.72 -4.51
CA LEU A 259 -18.13 26.38 -4.82
C LEU A 259 -17.67 27.26 -5.99
N VAL A 260 -16.50 27.89 -5.88
CA VAL A 260 -15.99 28.82 -6.90
C VAL A 260 -14.55 28.52 -7.29
N PHE A 261 -14.30 28.60 -8.59
CA PHE A 261 -12.96 28.64 -9.18
C PHE A 261 -12.71 30.00 -9.82
N GLU A 262 -11.57 30.62 -9.51
CA GLU A 262 -11.18 31.93 -10.04
C GLU A 262 -9.68 31.96 -10.34
N VAL A 263 -9.32 32.63 -11.45
CA VAL A 263 -7.93 32.86 -11.83
C VAL A 263 -7.70 34.37 -11.96
N TYR A 264 -6.65 34.85 -11.30
CA TYR A 264 -6.08 36.18 -11.51
C TYR A 264 -4.86 36.06 -12.42
N ASN A 265 -4.74 36.99 -13.38
CA ASN A 265 -3.53 37.15 -14.21
C ASN A 265 -2.99 38.56 -14.01
N GLY A 266 -1.84 38.66 -13.35
CA GLY A 266 -1.40 39.92 -12.76
C GLY A 266 -2.39 40.42 -11.71
N ALA A 267 -2.71 41.71 -11.76
CA ALA A 267 -3.56 42.41 -10.78
C ALA A 267 -5.08 42.28 -11.03
N SER A 268 -5.52 41.35 -11.88
CA SER A 268 -6.91 41.32 -12.39
C SER A 268 -7.48 39.92 -12.46
N SER A 269 -8.72 39.78 -12.00
CA SER A 269 -9.51 38.56 -12.20
C SER A 269 -9.83 38.36 -13.67
N THR A 270 -9.77 37.11 -14.13
CA THR A 270 -10.08 36.70 -15.50
C THR A 270 -11.44 36.04 -15.63
N GLY A 271 -12.23 36.04 -14.56
CA GLY A 271 -13.54 35.41 -14.50
C GLY A 271 -13.65 34.42 -13.33
N LYS A 272 -14.89 34.17 -12.93
CA LYS A 272 -15.25 33.19 -11.89
C LYS A 272 -16.20 32.17 -12.48
N VAL A 273 -16.06 30.91 -12.06
CA VAL A 273 -16.99 29.84 -12.39
C VAL A 273 -17.54 29.28 -11.09
N HIS A 274 -18.86 29.22 -11.00
CA HIS A 274 -19.59 28.83 -9.79
C HIS A 274 -20.34 27.53 -10.02
N ALA A 275 -20.22 26.61 -9.06
CA ALA A 275 -21.24 25.59 -8.83
C ALA A 275 -22.09 26.05 -7.63
N PHE A 276 -23.33 26.44 -7.90
CA PHE A 276 -24.24 26.95 -6.87
C PHE A 276 -24.68 25.84 -5.94
N ASP A 277 -24.72 26.13 -4.62
CA ASP A 277 -25.17 25.21 -3.57
C ASP A 277 -24.48 23.82 -3.59
N ALA A 278 -23.20 23.78 -3.96
CA ALA A 278 -22.43 22.54 -4.10
C ALA A 278 -21.81 22.06 -2.78
N ILE A 279 -21.45 22.98 -1.88
CA ILE A 279 -20.76 22.68 -0.63
C ILE A 279 -21.76 22.25 0.44
N THR A 280 -21.58 21.04 0.97
CA THR A 280 -22.28 20.57 2.18
C THR A 280 -21.31 20.64 3.35
N ASN A 281 -21.78 21.06 4.52
CA ASN A 281 -20.98 21.01 5.74
C ASN A 281 -21.22 19.69 6.47
N ASP A 282 -20.24 19.29 7.28
CA ASP A 282 -20.29 18.13 8.18
C ASP A 282 -20.45 16.78 7.44
N GLU A 283 -20.13 16.74 6.15
CA GLU A 283 -20.13 15.56 5.30
C GLU A 283 -18.91 15.54 4.37
N TRP A 284 -18.32 14.36 4.16
CA TRP A 284 -17.24 14.18 3.19
C TRP A 284 -17.77 14.20 1.77
N HIS A 285 -17.27 15.12 0.96
CA HIS A 285 -17.50 15.17 -0.48
C HIS A 285 -16.20 15.28 -1.25
N TYR A 286 -16.20 14.74 -2.46
CA TYR A 286 -15.10 14.91 -3.40
C TYR A 286 -15.40 16.10 -4.29
N TYR A 287 -14.49 17.06 -4.36
CA TYR A 287 -14.61 18.24 -5.20
C TYR A 287 -13.44 18.33 -6.17
N ALA A 288 -13.74 18.63 -7.43
CA ALA A 288 -12.71 18.84 -8.43
C ALA A 288 -13.05 19.97 -9.39
N VAL A 289 -12.01 20.60 -9.93
CA VAL A 289 -12.10 21.58 -11.00
C VAL A 289 -11.09 21.21 -12.07
N THR A 290 -11.55 21.14 -13.32
CA THR A 290 -10.65 21.01 -14.48
C THR A 290 -10.74 22.27 -15.34
N GLN A 291 -9.60 22.75 -15.81
CA GLN A 291 -9.47 23.82 -16.79
C GLN A 291 -8.60 23.35 -17.95
N ASP A 292 -9.10 23.42 -19.18
CA ASP A 292 -8.29 23.10 -20.37
C ASP A 292 -7.42 24.29 -20.82
N GLU A 293 -6.55 24.06 -21.80
CA GLU A 293 -5.66 25.06 -22.41
C GLU A 293 -6.39 26.25 -23.08
N THR A 294 -7.69 26.15 -23.30
CA THR A 294 -8.53 27.24 -23.85
C THR A 294 -9.20 28.07 -22.75
N GLY A 295 -9.09 27.64 -21.49
CA GLY A 295 -9.73 28.27 -20.34
C GLY A 295 -11.14 27.74 -20.05
N GLN A 296 -11.59 26.67 -20.71
CA GLN A 296 -12.86 26.03 -20.39
C GLN A 296 -12.75 25.35 -19.03
N VAL A 297 -13.70 25.63 -18.14
CA VAL A 297 -13.75 25.11 -16.78
C VAL A 297 -14.93 24.17 -16.58
N LYS A 298 -14.69 23.05 -15.91
CA LYS A 298 -15.71 22.15 -15.37
C LYS A 298 -15.51 22.00 -13.87
N ILE A 299 -16.62 21.92 -13.13
CA ILE A 299 -16.62 21.72 -11.67
C ILE A 299 -17.40 20.45 -11.37
N TYR A 300 -16.85 19.62 -10.50
CA TYR A 300 -17.37 18.30 -10.15
C TYR A 300 -17.66 18.20 -8.66
N LYS A 301 -18.66 17.40 -8.32
CA LYS A 301 -18.93 16.91 -6.96
C LYS A 301 -19.19 15.42 -7.05
N ASP A 302 -18.53 14.64 -6.20
CA ASP A 302 -18.72 13.19 -6.08
C ASP A 302 -18.64 12.45 -7.43
N GLY A 303 -17.60 12.79 -8.21
CA GLY A 303 -17.33 12.20 -9.53
C GLY A 303 -18.22 12.74 -10.68
N LEU A 304 -19.27 13.51 -10.39
CA LEU A 304 -20.23 13.99 -11.39
C LEU A 304 -20.04 15.49 -11.70
N PRO A 305 -20.16 15.92 -12.97
CA PRO A 305 -20.02 17.32 -13.34
C PRO A 305 -21.25 18.14 -12.91
N LEU A 306 -21.03 19.17 -12.08
CA LEU A 306 -22.03 20.19 -11.74
C LEU A 306 -22.03 21.36 -12.73
N VAL A 307 -20.87 21.69 -13.29
CA VAL A 307 -20.71 22.73 -14.30
C VAL A 307 -19.96 22.15 -15.49
N THR A 308 -20.52 22.33 -16.68
CA THR A 308 -19.96 21.79 -17.93
C THR A 308 -19.45 22.86 -18.91
N THR A 309 -19.77 24.14 -18.69
CA THR A 309 -19.54 25.23 -19.66
C THR A 309 -19.11 26.58 -19.04
N GLY A 310 -18.23 26.58 -18.04
CA GLY A 310 -17.61 27.80 -17.50
C GLY A 310 -16.36 28.23 -18.28
N THR A 311 -15.94 29.49 -18.14
CA THR A 311 -14.63 29.94 -18.65
C THR A 311 -13.95 30.91 -17.69
N THR A 312 -12.63 30.80 -17.58
CA THR A 312 -11.73 31.78 -16.96
C THR A 312 -10.48 31.91 -17.82
N GLY A 313 -9.59 32.85 -17.51
CA GLY A 313 -8.27 32.88 -18.13
C GLY A 313 -7.40 31.71 -17.66
N VAL A 314 -6.58 31.18 -18.55
CA VAL A 314 -5.53 30.20 -18.18
C VAL A 314 -4.49 30.90 -17.29
N PRO A 315 -4.05 30.29 -16.17
CA PRO A 315 -3.07 30.88 -15.29
C PRO A 315 -1.78 31.24 -16.02
N ASN A 316 -1.27 32.45 -15.76
CA ASN A 316 0.03 32.87 -16.30
C ASN A 316 1.15 31.91 -15.87
N ASN A 317 2.13 31.74 -16.75
CA ASN A 317 3.36 31.01 -16.45
C ASN A 317 4.31 31.88 -15.60
N VAL A 318 4.05 31.89 -14.30
CA VAL A 318 4.80 32.68 -13.31
C VAL A 318 5.01 31.85 -12.05
N THR A 319 6.22 31.89 -11.49
CA THR A 319 6.47 31.32 -10.16
C THR A 319 5.58 32.03 -9.14
N ARG A 320 4.84 31.25 -8.37
CA ARG A 320 3.99 31.70 -7.26
C ARG A 320 4.71 31.47 -5.95
N VAL A 321 4.71 32.46 -5.06
CA VAL A 321 5.48 32.46 -3.81
C VAL A 321 4.63 32.56 -2.54
N ASN A 322 3.30 32.69 -2.69
CA ASN A 322 2.33 32.59 -1.60
C ASN A 322 1.33 31.49 -1.97
N ASN A 323 1.60 30.27 -1.51
CA ASN A 323 0.83 29.09 -1.89
C ASN A 323 0.30 28.41 -0.64
N HIS A 324 -1.01 28.24 -0.55
CA HIS A 324 -1.65 27.76 0.67
C HIS A 324 -2.75 26.75 0.39
N ILE A 325 -2.89 25.79 1.31
CA ILE A 325 -4.08 24.94 1.49
C ILE A 325 -4.79 25.45 2.75
N GLY A 326 -6.08 25.75 2.66
CA GLY A 326 -6.89 26.19 3.82
C GLY A 326 -6.83 27.68 4.17
N LYS A 327 -6.01 28.49 3.48
CA LYS A 327 -5.83 29.93 3.74
C LYS A 327 -5.93 30.78 2.48
N SER A 328 -6.48 31.98 2.64
CA SER A 328 -6.55 33.04 1.61
C SER A 328 -5.31 33.96 1.63
N ASP A 329 -4.97 34.50 0.47
CA ASP A 329 -4.03 35.62 0.35
C ASP A 329 -4.62 36.97 0.81
N TRP A 330 -5.95 37.07 0.92
CA TRP A 330 -6.63 38.27 1.41
C TRP A 330 -6.81 38.20 2.93
N GLY A 331 -6.18 39.12 3.65
CA GLY A 331 -6.21 39.13 5.12
C GLY A 331 -7.58 39.41 5.78
N GLY A 332 -8.62 39.70 4.98
CA GLY A 332 -10.00 39.84 5.47
C GLY A 332 -10.86 38.58 5.33
N ASP A 333 -10.34 37.55 4.65
CA ASP A 333 -11.04 36.28 4.46
C ASP A 333 -10.82 35.37 5.67
N GLY A 334 -11.77 34.47 5.90
CA GLY A 334 -11.71 33.46 6.95
C GLY A 334 -10.83 32.27 6.57
N TYR A 335 -10.32 31.57 7.58
CA TYR A 335 -9.62 30.30 7.42
C TYR A 335 -10.61 29.16 7.20
N TYR A 336 -10.14 28.10 6.55
CA TYR A 336 -10.91 26.87 6.40
C TYR A 336 -11.11 26.20 7.77
N ALA A 337 -12.33 25.72 8.02
CA ALA A 337 -12.68 24.96 9.23
C ALA A 337 -13.18 23.58 8.78
N GLY A 338 -12.58 22.51 9.30
CA GLY A 338 -12.93 21.14 8.96
C GLY A 338 -11.72 20.31 8.54
N THR A 339 -11.95 19.27 7.76
CA THR A 339 -10.88 18.37 7.27
C THR A 339 -10.77 18.35 5.75
N MET A 340 -9.54 18.28 5.24
CA MET A 340 -9.25 18.09 3.81
C MET A 340 -8.24 16.96 3.63
N ASP A 341 -8.45 16.18 2.58
CA ASP A 341 -7.74 14.93 2.32
C ASP A 341 -7.50 14.77 0.82
N GLU A 342 -6.41 14.10 0.45
CA GLU A 342 -6.00 13.87 -0.94
C GLU A 342 -5.99 15.16 -1.78
N VAL A 343 -5.35 16.24 -1.31
CA VAL A 343 -5.29 17.50 -2.06
C VAL A 343 -4.28 17.36 -3.21
N GLU A 344 -4.75 17.57 -4.43
CA GLU A 344 -3.98 17.24 -5.63
C GLU A 344 -4.04 18.27 -6.73
N ILE A 345 -2.92 18.39 -7.45
CA ILE A 345 -2.74 19.35 -8.53
C ILE A 345 -2.21 18.64 -9.77
N PHE A 346 -2.81 18.91 -10.92
CA PHE A 346 -2.35 18.41 -12.22
C PHE A 346 -2.11 19.57 -13.20
N ASN A 347 -1.17 19.39 -14.12
CA ASN A 347 -0.83 20.36 -15.18
C ASN A 347 -1.60 20.15 -16.49
N ARG A 348 -2.77 19.53 -16.39
CA ARG A 348 -3.72 19.32 -17.49
C ARG A 348 -5.14 19.23 -16.93
N ALA A 349 -6.12 19.37 -17.80
CA ALA A 349 -7.50 18.97 -17.49
C ALA A 349 -7.60 17.43 -17.41
N LEU A 350 -8.06 16.90 -16.27
CA LEU A 350 -8.48 15.51 -16.18
C LEU A 350 -9.80 15.29 -16.95
N SER A 351 -9.98 14.09 -17.50
CA SER A 351 -11.22 13.67 -18.13
C SER A 351 -12.29 13.33 -17.08
N ALA A 352 -13.57 13.28 -17.51
CA ALA A 352 -14.65 12.88 -16.61
C ALA A 352 -14.48 11.45 -16.07
N ASP A 353 -13.94 10.54 -16.89
CA ASP A 353 -13.68 9.15 -16.47
C ASP A 353 -12.56 9.06 -15.43
N GLU A 354 -11.49 9.86 -15.59
CA GLU A 354 -10.42 9.95 -14.58
C GLU A 354 -10.96 10.51 -13.26
N ILE A 355 -11.76 11.58 -13.31
CA ILE A 355 -12.41 12.15 -12.12
C ILE A 355 -13.34 11.14 -11.44
N ALA A 356 -14.14 10.40 -12.21
CA ALA A 356 -15.01 9.37 -11.67
C ALA A 356 -14.21 8.21 -11.06
N ALA A 357 -13.10 7.79 -11.68
CA ALA A 357 -12.23 6.75 -11.15
C ALA A 357 -11.57 7.13 -9.82
N ILE A 358 -11.17 8.41 -9.66
CA ILE A 358 -10.64 8.92 -8.38
C ILE A 358 -11.71 8.88 -7.30
N TYR A 359 -12.90 9.41 -7.58
CA TYR A 359 -13.99 9.40 -6.63
C TYR A 359 -14.40 7.98 -6.21
N ASN A 360 -14.56 7.07 -7.18
CA ASN A 360 -14.96 5.68 -6.95
C ASN A 360 -13.90 4.87 -6.21
N ALA A 361 -12.63 5.31 -6.21
CA ALA A 361 -11.60 4.71 -5.37
C ALA A 361 -11.85 4.95 -3.87
N GLY A 362 -12.78 5.84 -3.51
CA GLY A 362 -13.33 5.98 -2.17
C GLY A 362 -12.24 6.06 -1.10
N SER A 363 -12.35 5.22 -0.07
CA SER A 363 -11.38 5.16 1.03
C SER A 363 -10.07 4.43 0.69
N ALA A 364 -9.98 3.78 -0.47
CA ALA A 364 -8.72 3.21 -0.96
C ALA A 364 -7.84 4.25 -1.67
N GLY A 365 -8.43 5.39 -2.04
CA GLY A 365 -7.71 6.53 -2.62
C GLY A 365 -6.95 6.18 -3.89
N LYS A 366 -5.92 6.98 -4.18
CA LYS A 366 -5.01 6.64 -5.26
C LYS A 366 -4.00 5.62 -4.79
N CYS A 367 -3.58 4.72 -5.68
CA CYS A 367 -2.60 3.73 -5.32
C CYS A 367 -1.28 4.40 -4.99
N MET A 368 -0.90 4.39 -3.71
CA MET A 368 0.40 4.86 -3.25
C MET A 368 1.49 4.07 -3.94
N ALA A 369 2.53 4.75 -4.44
CA ALA A 369 3.69 4.07 -5.01
C ALA A 369 4.44 3.35 -3.88
N PRO A 370 4.41 2.01 -3.79
CA PRO A 370 5.15 1.29 -2.77
C PRO A 370 6.65 1.54 -2.88
N SER A 371 7.26 1.79 -1.74
CA SER A 371 8.71 1.93 -1.60
C SER A 371 9.37 0.58 -1.39
N LEU A 372 10.45 0.33 -2.13
CA LEU A 372 11.35 -0.79 -1.89
C LEU A 372 12.62 -0.28 -1.24
N THR A 373 12.85 -0.67 0.01
CA THR A 373 14.14 -0.49 0.67
C THR A 373 14.97 -1.75 0.53
N VAL A 374 16.20 -1.60 0.04
CA VAL A 374 17.17 -2.68 -0.09
C VAL A 374 18.31 -2.43 0.88
N ASN A 375 18.50 -3.40 1.77
CA ASN A 375 19.59 -3.43 2.73
C ASN A 375 20.70 -4.37 2.27
N ILE A 376 21.94 -3.97 2.50
CA ILE A 376 23.12 -4.83 2.38
C ILE A 376 23.67 -5.03 3.79
N ASP A 377 23.54 -6.24 4.34
CA ASP A 377 23.88 -6.58 5.74
C ASP A 377 25.32 -6.19 6.13
N MET A 378 26.24 -6.31 5.16
CA MET A 378 27.61 -5.84 5.23
C MET A 378 27.83 -4.81 4.14
N PRO A 379 27.98 -3.51 4.46
CA PRO A 379 28.18 -2.45 3.46
C PRO A 379 29.36 -2.71 2.51
N THR A 380 30.37 -3.49 2.94
CA THR A 380 31.52 -3.89 2.12
C THR A 380 31.35 -5.24 1.42
N GLY A 381 30.24 -5.95 1.64
CA GLY A 381 30.00 -7.33 1.19
C GLY A 381 29.72 -7.48 -0.30
N GLY A 382 29.02 -6.53 -0.91
CA GLY A 382 28.62 -6.63 -2.31
C GLY A 382 27.88 -5.39 -2.82
N THR A 383 27.18 -5.57 -3.92
CA THR A 383 26.26 -4.59 -4.51
C THR A 383 24.95 -5.26 -4.88
N VAL A 384 23.85 -4.51 -4.89
CA VAL A 384 22.55 -4.97 -5.40
C VAL A 384 22.14 -4.10 -6.57
N LYS A 385 21.65 -4.72 -7.66
CA LYS A 385 21.09 -3.99 -8.82
C LYS A 385 19.88 -4.71 -9.40
N GLY A 386 18.96 -3.95 -10.00
CA GLY A 386 17.83 -4.50 -10.74
C GLY A 386 16.57 -3.64 -10.58
N GLY A 387 15.62 -3.73 -11.52
CA GLY A 387 14.39 -2.95 -11.47
C GLY A 387 14.59 -1.43 -11.33
N GLY A 388 15.67 -0.86 -11.86
CA GLY A 388 15.98 0.57 -11.72
C GLY A 388 16.81 0.93 -10.48
N ILE A 389 16.85 0.09 -9.44
CA ILE A 389 17.67 0.36 -8.24
C ILE A 389 19.13 -0.06 -8.46
N ASN A 390 20.06 0.72 -7.89
CA ASN A 390 21.50 0.45 -7.93
C ASN A 390 22.16 0.83 -6.60
N CYS A 391 22.46 -0.17 -5.78
CA CYS A 391 22.89 -0.01 -4.40
C CYS A 391 24.36 -0.45 -4.27
N PRO A 392 25.30 0.50 -4.18
CA PRO A 392 26.72 0.19 -4.18
C PRO A 392 27.26 -0.26 -2.81
N ALA A 393 26.58 0.10 -1.72
CA ALA A 393 26.84 -0.30 -0.33
C ALA A 393 25.66 0.14 0.56
N GLY A 394 25.45 -0.54 1.69
CA GLY A 394 24.50 -0.12 2.72
C GLY A 394 23.04 -0.20 2.27
N GLU A 395 22.28 0.85 2.57
CA GLU A 395 20.85 0.98 2.29
C GLU A 395 20.60 1.90 1.09
N CYS A 396 19.54 1.61 0.35
CA CYS A 396 19.00 2.41 -0.73
C CYS A 396 17.49 2.15 -0.82
N SER A 397 16.73 3.12 -1.33
CA SER A 397 15.30 2.98 -1.55
C SER A 397 14.88 3.51 -2.92
N MET A 398 13.75 3.01 -3.43
CA MET A 398 13.12 3.48 -4.66
C MET A 398 11.62 3.17 -4.62
N GLU A 399 10.80 4.09 -5.10
CA GLU A 399 9.36 3.88 -5.26
C GLU A 399 9.02 3.21 -6.59
N TYR A 400 7.96 2.43 -6.57
CA TYR A 400 7.48 1.67 -7.71
C TYR A 400 6.00 1.90 -7.94
N LYS A 401 5.54 1.71 -9.18
CA LYS A 401 4.10 1.64 -9.43
C LYS A 401 3.53 0.39 -8.72
N PRO A 402 2.34 0.48 -8.12
CA PRO A 402 1.63 -0.65 -7.53
C PRO A 402 1.50 -1.83 -8.50
N GLY A 403 1.73 -3.04 -8.00
CA GLY A 403 1.78 -4.29 -8.77
C GLY A 403 3.07 -4.51 -9.57
N THR A 404 4.03 -3.58 -9.57
CA THR A 404 5.27 -3.75 -10.35
C THR A 404 6.07 -4.96 -9.86
N ALA A 405 6.39 -5.88 -10.76
CA ALA A 405 7.33 -6.97 -10.47
C ALA A 405 8.78 -6.46 -10.57
N VAL A 406 9.50 -6.48 -9.45
CA VAL A 406 10.91 -6.07 -9.33
C VAL A 406 11.79 -7.30 -9.16
N ILE A 407 12.89 -7.35 -9.93
CA ILE A 407 13.90 -8.41 -9.84
C ILE A 407 15.25 -7.77 -9.50
N LEU A 408 15.76 -8.07 -8.32
CA LEU A 408 17.09 -7.65 -7.85
C LEU A 408 18.10 -8.78 -7.98
N THR A 409 19.36 -8.42 -8.21
CA THR A 409 20.50 -9.34 -8.25
C THR A 409 21.60 -8.86 -7.32
N ALA A 410 22.00 -9.70 -6.37
CA ALA A 410 23.13 -9.47 -5.48
C ALA A 410 24.44 -9.94 -6.14
N THR A 411 25.46 -9.10 -6.10
CA THR A 411 26.81 -9.40 -6.60
C THR A 411 27.83 -9.26 -5.48
N PRO A 412 28.46 -10.35 -5.00
CA PRO A 412 29.46 -10.27 -3.95
C PRO A 412 30.79 -9.65 -4.44
N LYS A 413 31.47 -8.92 -3.56
CA LYS A 413 32.86 -8.47 -3.79
C LYS A 413 33.84 -9.62 -3.54
N ASN A 414 35.09 -9.49 -4.03
CA ASN A 414 36.10 -10.57 -4.08
C ASN A 414 36.38 -11.32 -2.75
N SER A 415 36.20 -10.66 -1.60
CA SER A 415 36.41 -11.26 -0.26
C SER A 415 35.12 -11.66 0.43
N TYR A 416 34.03 -11.77 -0.32
CA TYR A 416 32.71 -12.13 0.19
C TYR A 416 32.06 -13.19 -0.69
N LYS A 417 31.15 -13.96 -0.09
CA LYS A 417 30.18 -14.80 -0.78
C LYS A 417 28.78 -14.29 -0.47
N PHE A 418 27.87 -14.44 -1.43
CA PHE A 418 26.45 -14.20 -1.19
C PHE A 418 25.87 -15.37 -0.38
N ARG A 419 25.19 -15.06 0.73
CA ARG A 419 24.59 -16.05 1.65
C ARG A 419 23.13 -16.30 1.29
N GLY A 420 22.38 -15.26 0.95
CA GLY A 420 20.96 -15.37 0.67
C GLY A 420 20.23 -14.05 0.81
N TRP A 421 18.95 -14.07 0.48
CA TRP A 421 18.07 -12.92 0.63
C TRP A 421 17.09 -13.12 1.80
N THR A 422 16.64 -12.03 2.39
CA THR A 422 15.44 -11.97 3.25
C THR A 422 14.46 -10.93 2.70
N GLY A 423 13.16 -11.13 2.93
CA GLY A 423 12.09 -10.20 2.52
C GLY A 423 11.58 -10.33 1.08
N CYS A 424 12.09 -11.28 0.29
CA CYS A 424 11.63 -11.50 -1.09
C CYS A 424 10.40 -12.41 -1.15
N ASP A 425 9.52 -12.19 -2.12
CA ASP A 425 8.44 -13.13 -2.45
C ASP A 425 9.02 -14.47 -2.92
N THR A 426 10.04 -14.39 -3.80
CA THR A 426 10.76 -15.57 -4.27
C THR A 426 12.26 -15.31 -4.40
N VAL A 427 13.05 -16.34 -4.09
CA VAL A 427 14.52 -16.31 -4.18
C VAL A 427 15.01 -17.39 -5.12
N LEU A 428 15.85 -17.00 -6.09
CA LEU A 428 16.53 -17.94 -6.99
C LEU A 428 18.02 -17.57 -7.12
N LYS A 429 18.89 -18.35 -6.46
CA LYS A 429 20.32 -18.07 -6.38
C LYS A 429 20.55 -16.66 -5.81
N SER A 430 21.23 -15.77 -6.55
CA SER A 430 21.46 -14.38 -6.17
C SER A 430 20.33 -13.43 -6.55
N ARG A 431 19.21 -13.94 -7.10
CA ARG A 431 18.06 -13.12 -7.47
C ARG A 431 16.97 -13.12 -6.41
N CYS A 432 16.38 -11.96 -6.20
CA CYS A 432 15.23 -11.69 -5.35
C CYS A 432 14.14 -11.10 -6.23
N THR A 433 12.96 -11.72 -6.28
CA THR A 433 11.80 -11.21 -7.00
C THR A 433 10.74 -10.80 -5.98
N MET A 434 10.10 -9.67 -6.23
CA MET A 434 8.98 -9.16 -5.43
C MET A 434 7.95 -8.48 -6.33
N HIS A 435 6.69 -8.52 -5.92
CA HIS A 435 5.63 -7.67 -6.45
C HIS A 435 5.44 -6.52 -5.48
N MET A 436 5.58 -5.29 -5.98
CA MET A 436 5.44 -4.08 -5.19
C MET A 436 3.96 -3.74 -5.07
N THR A 437 3.27 -4.34 -4.11
CA THR A 437 1.85 -4.06 -3.78
C THR A 437 1.72 -3.25 -2.48
N GLU A 438 2.80 -3.16 -1.73
CA GLU A 438 2.98 -2.46 -0.46
C GLU A 438 4.48 -2.17 -0.29
N ASP A 439 4.85 -1.37 0.72
CA ASP A 439 6.24 -1.13 1.05
C ASP A 439 6.97 -2.43 1.38
N LYS A 440 8.15 -2.63 0.80
CA LYS A 440 8.96 -3.84 1.02
C LYS A 440 10.36 -3.51 1.48
N ASN A 441 10.82 -4.29 2.46
CA ASN A 441 12.19 -4.26 2.95
C ASN A 441 12.86 -5.60 2.63
N VAL A 442 13.90 -5.57 1.79
CA VAL A 442 14.68 -6.76 1.44
C VAL A 442 16.12 -6.60 1.89
N THR A 443 16.76 -7.70 2.32
CA THR A 443 18.18 -7.66 2.70
C THR A 443 18.97 -8.68 1.89
N ALA A 444 20.01 -8.20 1.20
CA ALA A 444 21.05 -9.04 0.62
C ALA A 444 22.07 -9.40 1.70
N ASN A 445 22.16 -10.69 2.03
CA ASN A 445 23.07 -11.17 3.06
C ASN A 445 24.37 -11.69 2.45
N PHE A 446 25.50 -11.24 2.96
CA PHE A 446 26.83 -11.65 2.54
C PHE A 446 27.55 -12.40 3.67
N THR A 447 28.69 -13.01 3.35
CA THR A 447 29.59 -13.58 4.36
C THR A 447 31.01 -13.40 3.91
N GLY A 448 31.87 -12.90 4.79
CA GLY A 448 33.31 -12.80 4.54
C GLY A 448 33.93 -14.18 4.25
N ILE A 449 34.85 -14.21 3.30
CA ILE A 449 35.61 -15.40 2.92
C ILE A 449 37.10 -15.12 3.02
N TYR A 450 37.78 -15.97 3.77
CA TYR A 450 39.16 -15.76 4.18
C TYR A 450 40.04 -16.94 3.77
N ASN A 451 41.33 -16.80 4.06
CA ASN A 451 42.35 -17.74 3.66
C ASN A 451 43.16 -18.11 4.90
N ILE A 452 43.56 -19.38 5.00
CA ILE A 452 44.60 -19.84 5.92
C ILE A 452 45.81 -20.23 5.07
N SER A 453 46.99 -19.70 5.40
CA SER A 453 48.22 -19.99 4.65
C SER A 453 49.43 -20.16 5.55
N GLY A 454 50.39 -20.94 5.08
CA GLY A 454 51.57 -21.31 5.84
C GLY A 454 52.64 -21.99 5.01
N LYS A 455 53.71 -22.41 5.68
CA LYS A 455 54.83 -23.15 5.09
C LYS A 455 55.20 -24.38 5.90
N VAL A 456 55.65 -25.42 5.22
CA VAL A 456 56.29 -26.59 5.82
C VAL A 456 57.76 -26.63 5.42
N VAL A 457 58.64 -26.73 6.42
CA VAL A 457 60.10 -26.77 6.24
C VAL A 457 60.73 -27.95 6.97
N ASN A 458 61.93 -28.35 6.55
CA ASN A 458 62.69 -29.39 7.22
C ASN A 458 63.45 -28.86 8.45
N HIS A 459 64.25 -29.71 9.10
CA HIS A 459 65.00 -29.35 10.31
C HIS A 459 66.01 -28.20 10.13
N VAL A 460 66.55 -28.00 8.92
CA VAL A 460 67.43 -26.86 8.56
C VAL A 460 66.68 -25.66 7.95
N GLY A 461 65.35 -25.72 7.85
CA GLY A 461 64.54 -24.63 7.31
C GLY A 461 64.38 -24.64 5.78
N ALA A 462 64.83 -25.68 5.09
CA ALA A 462 64.60 -25.82 3.66
C ALA A 462 63.14 -26.22 3.36
N PRO A 463 62.54 -25.73 2.26
CA PRO A 463 61.17 -26.09 1.86
C PRO A 463 60.93 -27.59 1.77
N MET A 464 59.79 -28.05 2.29
CA MET A 464 59.35 -29.43 2.08
C MET A 464 58.21 -29.48 1.08
N THR A 465 58.41 -30.24 0.00
CA THR A 465 57.39 -30.53 -1.02
C THR A 465 56.68 -31.85 -0.74
N ASN A 466 55.54 -32.08 -1.40
CA ASN A 466 54.71 -33.27 -1.22
C ASN A 466 54.34 -33.53 0.26
N VAL A 467 54.16 -32.48 1.04
CA VAL A 467 53.54 -32.56 2.36
C VAL A 467 52.06 -32.30 2.19
N THR A 468 51.25 -33.23 2.67
CA THR A 468 49.80 -33.07 2.76
C THR A 468 49.50 -32.18 3.95
N VAL A 469 48.66 -31.17 3.78
CA VAL A 469 48.14 -30.36 4.88
C VAL A 469 46.63 -30.51 4.91
N THR A 470 46.11 -30.94 6.04
CA THR A 470 44.67 -31.13 6.27
C THR A 470 44.14 -30.00 7.13
N LEU A 471 42.96 -29.50 6.77
CA LEU A 471 42.18 -28.53 7.52
C LEU A 471 40.91 -29.20 8.02
N GLU A 472 40.63 -29.08 9.31
CA GLU A 472 39.41 -29.57 9.97
C GLU A 472 38.68 -28.37 10.62
N SER A 473 37.38 -28.23 10.40
CA SER A 473 36.55 -27.30 11.18
C SER A 473 36.32 -27.84 12.59
N VAL A 474 36.48 -27.01 13.62
CA VAL A 474 36.28 -27.43 15.02
C VAL A 474 34.93 -26.89 15.52
N ALA A 475 34.02 -27.78 15.93
CA ALA A 475 32.72 -27.39 16.50
C ALA A 475 32.91 -26.73 17.88
N GLY A 476 32.22 -25.61 18.13
CA GLY A 476 32.13 -24.99 19.47
C GLY A 476 32.85 -23.65 19.65
N GLY A 477 32.73 -22.71 18.71
CA GLY A 477 33.15 -21.33 18.95
C GLY A 477 32.43 -20.34 18.05
N GLY A 478 31.10 -20.36 18.08
CA GLY A 478 30.32 -19.17 17.73
C GLY A 478 30.58 -18.14 18.82
N GLY A 479 31.20 -17.02 18.47
CA GLY A 479 31.38 -15.93 19.39
C GLY A 479 30.03 -15.37 19.81
N GLU A 480 29.81 -15.30 21.12
CA GLU A 480 28.98 -14.27 21.74
C GLU A 480 29.48 -12.91 21.20
N GLY A 481 28.66 -12.23 20.40
CA GLY A 481 29.07 -10.98 19.76
C GLY A 481 28.05 -10.36 18.81
N CYS A 482 27.04 -11.10 18.35
CA CYS A 482 25.91 -10.52 17.63
C CYS A 482 24.78 -10.25 18.63
N GLY A 483 24.68 -9.02 19.12
CA GLY A 483 23.50 -8.58 19.86
C GLY A 483 22.23 -8.76 19.03
N ASN A 484 21.15 -9.19 19.68
CA ASN A 484 19.71 -9.20 19.33
C ASN A 484 19.27 -9.19 17.83
N GLN A 485 20.02 -9.77 16.90
CA GLN A 485 19.64 -9.79 15.48
C GLN A 485 20.01 -11.07 14.71
N CYS A 486 20.36 -12.16 15.42
CA CYS A 486 20.67 -13.46 14.81
C CYS A 486 19.67 -14.58 15.15
N ASP A 487 18.40 -14.24 15.36
CA ASP A 487 17.32 -15.22 15.40
C ASP A 487 16.74 -15.50 14.01
N ILE A 488 17.58 -15.97 13.08
CA ILE A 488 17.09 -16.84 12.00
C ILE A 488 18.23 -17.77 11.53
N ALA A 489 17.92 -19.06 11.48
CA ALA A 489 18.76 -20.19 11.06
C ALA A 489 19.82 -20.67 12.06
N ALA A 490 19.36 -21.05 13.26
CA ALA A 490 19.91 -22.23 13.94
C ALA A 490 19.43 -23.51 13.22
N GLU A 491 19.73 -23.64 11.92
CA GLU A 491 19.80 -24.98 11.33
C GLU A 491 21.07 -25.60 11.89
N ALA A 492 20.88 -26.56 12.78
CA ALA A 492 21.89 -27.52 13.17
C ALA A 492 22.36 -28.24 11.89
N ILE A 493 23.33 -27.64 11.20
CA ILE A 493 24.20 -28.35 10.28
C ILE A 493 24.94 -29.33 11.21
N ALA A 494 24.45 -30.56 11.26
CA ALA A 494 25.24 -31.70 11.69
C ALA A 494 26.62 -31.49 11.07
N ALA A 495 27.64 -31.25 11.90
CA ALA A 495 28.96 -30.87 11.45
C ALA A 495 29.49 -31.95 10.51
N ALA A 496 29.24 -31.80 9.21
CA ALA A 496 30.03 -32.43 8.19
C ALA A 496 31.41 -31.83 8.41
N GLU A 497 32.32 -32.60 9.00
CA GLU A 497 33.73 -32.21 9.11
C GLU A 497 34.17 -31.81 7.70
N ILE A 498 34.31 -30.50 7.46
CA ILE A 498 34.91 -30.03 6.22
C ILE A 498 36.39 -30.34 6.38
N SER A 499 36.75 -31.58 6.02
CA SER A 499 38.13 -31.98 5.86
C SER A 499 38.56 -31.52 4.46
N ARG A 500 39.42 -30.51 4.41
CA ARG A 500 40.05 -30.06 3.16
C ARG A 500 41.51 -30.43 3.19
N LEU A 501 42.01 -30.82 2.03
CA LEU A 501 43.38 -31.26 1.86
C LEU A 501 44.04 -30.44 0.76
N VAL A 502 45.25 -29.97 1.03
CA VAL A 502 46.12 -29.33 0.03
C VAL A 502 47.53 -29.92 0.13
N VAL A 503 48.28 -29.83 -0.95
CA VAL A 503 49.69 -30.25 -0.99
C VAL A 503 50.56 -29.00 -1.09
N THR A 504 51.69 -29.00 -0.38
CA THR A 504 52.68 -27.92 -0.44
C THR A 504 53.24 -27.74 -1.85
N ASP A 505 53.42 -26.48 -2.28
CA ASP A 505 54.10 -26.14 -3.53
C ASP A 505 55.62 -26.40 -3.49
N ALA A 506 56.33 -26.06 -4.57
CA ALA A 506 57.79 -26.20 -4.69
C ALA A 506 58.58 -25.41 -3.61
N TYR A 507 57.96 -24.43 -2.97
CA TYR A 507 58.52 -23.59 -1.91
C TYR A 507 57.99 -23.98 -0.52
N GLY A 508 57.33 -25.12 -0.41
CA GLY A 508 56.79 -25.63 0.85
C GLY A 508 55.56 -24.86 1.34
N LYS A 509 54.97 -23.98 0.52
CA LYS A 509 53.80 -23.16 0.91
C LYS A 509 52.50 -23.92 0.66
N TYR A 510 51.50 -23.65 1.49
CA TYR A 510 50.14 -24.14 1.30
C TYR A 510 49.12 -23.03 1.56
N LYS A 511 47.91 -23.16 0.99
CA LYS A 511 46.81 -22.19 1.17
C LYS A 511 45.45 -22.88 1.10
N PHE A 512 44.64 -22.68 2.13
CA PHE A 512 43.19 -22.91 2.08
C PHE A 512 42.50 -21.58 1.80
N SER A 513 41.58 -21.56 0.84
CA SER A 513 40.85 -20.34 0.45
C SER A 513 39.34 -20.51 0.62
N GLN A 514 38.58 -19.41 0.64
CA GLN A 514 37.11 -19.43 0.71
C GLN A 514 36.57 -19.95 2.05
N LEU A 515 37.26 -19.63 3.15
CA LEU A 515 36.87 -20.08 4.50
C LEU A 515 36.03 -19.02 5.20
N PRO A 516 34.84 -19.35 5.77
CA PRO A 516 34.10 -18.42 6.61
C PRO A 516 34.83 -18.16 7.94
N ASN A 517 34.38 -17.16 8.69
CA ASN A 517 34.76 -16.98 10.10
C ASN A 517 34.51 -18.28 10.88
N GLY A 518 35.42 -18.60 11.79
CA GLY A 518 35.32 -19.83 12.57
C GLY A 518 36.67 -20.35 13.07
N ASN A 519 36.61 -21.48 13.77
CA ASN A 519 37.77 -22.16 14.34
C ASN A 519 38.15 -23.38 13.51
N TYR A 520 39.43 -23.49 13.23
CA TYR A 520 39.99 -24.52 12.39
C TYR A 520 41.20 -25.18 13.07
N LYS A 521 41.47 -26.42 12.68
CA LYS A 521 42.68 -27.15 13.04
C LYS A 521 43.44 -27.50 11.76
N VAL A 522 44.72 -27.17 11.71
CA VAL A 522 45.60 -27.43 10.57
C VAL A 522 46.64 -28.48 10.96
N THR A 523 46.78 -29.53 10.16
CA THR A 523 47.64 -30.68 10.47
C THR A 523 48.49 -31.05 9.23
N PRO A 524 49.84 -31.01 9.31
CA PRO A 524 50.71 -31.52 8.25
C PRO A 524 50.84 -33.05 8.35
N GLY A 525 51.02 -33.71 7.21
CA GLY A 525 51.15 -35.16 7.11
C GLY A 525 52.05 -35.58 5.95
N LYS A 526 53.02 -36.45 6.24
CA LYS A 526 53.86 -37.14 5.25
C LYS A 526 54.32 -38.46 5.85
N ILE A 527 54.17 -39.56 5.11
CA ILE A 527 54.49 -40.91 5.61
C ILE A 527 55.96 -40.98 6.04
N GLY A 528 56.21 -41.49 7.25
CA GLY A 528 57.56 -41.64 7.81
C GLY A 528 58.15 -40.36 8.43
N PHE A 529 57.38 -39.29 8.55
CA PHE A 529 57.83 -38.00 9.07
C PHE A 529 56.89 -37.48 10.18
N THR A 530 57.46 -36.82 11.19
CA THR A 530 56.72 -36.16 12.27
C THR A 530 56.98 -34.65 12.23
N PHE A 531 55.97 -33.83 12.58
CA PHE A 531 56.06 -32.37 12.50
C PHE A 531 55.83 -31.71 13.87
N THR A 532 56.44 -30.55 14.07
CA THR A 532 56.20 -29.66 15.20
C THR A 532 55.74 -28.28 14.71
N PRO A 533 54.69 -27.71 15.31
CA PRO A 533 53.72 -28.39 16.17
C PRO A 533 52.98 -29.53 15.43
N LEU A 534 52.41 -30.51 16.14
CA LEU A 534 51.68 -31.63 15.50
C LEU A 534 50.46 -31.14 14.71
N ASN A 535 49.79 -30.12 15.25
CA ASN A 535 48.71 -29.38 14.61
C ASN A 535 48.66 -27.96 15.19
N GLN A 536 47.97 -27.04 14.52
CA GLN A 536 47.70 -25.70 15.02
C GLN A 536 46.21 -25.40 15.00
N LYS A 537 45.70 -24.80 16.08
CA LYS A 537 44.37 -24.19 16.10
C LYS A 537 44.47 -22.78 15.51
N VAL A 538 43.61 -22.47 14.56
CA VAL A 538 43.59 -21.21 13.82
C VAL A 538 42.17 -20.66 13.87
N GLN A 539 42.03 -19.41 14.30
CA GLN A 539 40.75 -18.70 14.30
C GLN A 539 40.74 -17.69 13.15
N ILE A 540 39.64 -17.65 12.41
CA ILE A 540 39.36 -16.61 11.42
C ILE A 540 38.32 -15.66 12.02
N LEU A 541 38.72 -14.40 12.21
CA LEU A 541 37.89 -13.26 12.63
C LEU A 541 38.11 -12.12 11.63
N ASP A 542 37.26 -12.08 10.62
CA ASP A 542 37.21 -11.04 9.58
C ASP A 542 38.53 -10.73 8.86
N SER A 543 39.48 -11.68 8.90
CA SER A 543 40.83 -11.50 8.36
C SER A 543 41.46 -12.83 7.93
N HIS A 544 42.40 -12.76 6.97
CA HIS A 544 43.18 -13.93 6.58
C HIS A 544 44.17 -14.33 7.68
N ALA A 545 44.27 -15.63 7.97
CA ALA A 545 45.32 -16.16 8.84
C ALA A 545 46.54 -16.58 8.00
N SER A 546 47.71 -16.04 8.33
CA SER A 546 48.96 -16.37 7.65
C SER A 546 50.04 -16.75 8.67
N GLY A 547 51.11 -17.40 8.20
CA GLY A 547 52.22 -17.81 9.07
C GLY A 547 51.95 -19.06 9.90
N VAL A 548 50.95 -19.85 9.54
CA VAL A 548 50.66 -21.15 10.17
C VAL A 548 51.72 -22.15 9.72
N ASN A 549 52.90 -22.16 10.34
CA ASN A 549 54.07 -22.86 9.81
C ASN A 549 54.36 -24.16 10.58
N PHE A 550 54.87 -25.17 9.88
CA PHE A 550 55.26 -26.45 10.46
C PHE A 550 56.70 -26.81 10.12
N LYS A 551 57.36 -27.50 11.04
CA LYS A 551 58.75 -27.94 10.88
C LYS A 551 58.87 -29.44 11.13
N LEU A 552 59.66 -30.14 10.32
CA LEU A 552 59.97 -31.55 10.54
C LEU A 552 60.76 -31.77 11.84
N VAL A 553 60.38 -32.80 12.60
CA VAL A 553 61.07 -33.29 13.81
C VAL A 553 61.77 -34.61 13.49
N TYR A 554 62.93 -34.81 14.11
CA TYR A 554 63.70 -36.05 14.02
C TYR A 554 63.06 -37.21 14.78
#